data_AF-A0A1Y0G6Q5-F1
#
_entry.id   AF-A0A1Y0G6Q5-F1
#
_cell.length_a   1.000
_cell.length_b   1.000
_cell.length_c   1.000
_cell.angle_alpha   90.00
_cell.angle_beta   90.00
_cell.angle_gamma   90.00
#
_symmetry.space_group_name_H-M   'P 1'
#
loop_
_entity.id
_entity.type
_entity.pdbx_description
1 polymer ?
#
loop_
_entity_poly.entity_id
_entity_poly.type
_entity_poly.pdbx_seq_one_letter_code
_entity_poly.pdbx_strand_id
1 'polypeptide(L)'
;MFITTFMMWPFTSLSSHFWIGMSVLLMIHVLAGISNAGVTLCTGNIALKLAPHGKATSYLAVRSFVSGIMATLAPPLGGMLGNWFENKRLSINLAWSSMNTHTAWQVPAMALSGLDFLFVFAFVFGLYSLHRLLAVEEVGEAEKGVVLAEFNGEIRKAVRDISSVAGLRGLLVLPYSQLLRLIGERRSYRRPAKVADTKL
;
A
#
# COMPACT_ATOMS: atom_id res chain seq x y z
N MET A 1 8.46 -5.30 -6.90
CA MET A 1 7.85 -4.13 -6.24
C MET A 1 8.21 -4.06 -4.76
N PHE A 2 7.85 -5.04 -3.92
CA PHE A 2 8.23 -5.01 -2.49
C PHE A 2 9.75 -4.86 -2.27
N ILE A 3 10.52 -5.71 -2.94
CA ILE A 3 11.98 -5.82 -2.77
C ILE A 3 12.67 -4.53 -3.26
N THR A 4 12.22 -3.97 -4.38
CA THR A 4 12.76 -2.74 -4.96
C THR A 4 12.54 -1.52 -4.07
N THR A 5 11.51 -1.52 -3.23
CA THR A 5 11.26 -0.44 -2.27
C THR A 5 12.37 -0.30 -1.23
N PHE A 6 13.01 -1.41 -0.82
CA PHE A 6 14.16 -1.35 0.10
C PHE A 6 15.36 -0.64 -0.52
N MET A 7 15.69 -0.94 -1.79
CA MET A 7 16.77 -0.23 -2.48
C MET A 7 16.51 1.26 -2.69
N MET A 8 15.25 1.68 -2.66
CA MET A 8 14.90 3.08 -2.83
C MET A 8 15.19 3.92 -1.59
N TRP A 9 15.34 3.27 -0.42
CA TRP A 9 15.39 3.96 0.86
C TRP A 9 16.71 4.70 1.13
N PRO A 10 17.90 4.16 0.78
CA PRO A 10 19.17 4.90 0.82
C PRO A 10 19.19 6.16 -0.05
N PHE A 11 18.28 6.32 -1.02
CA PHE A 11 18.19 7.57 -1.80
C PHE A 11 17.59 8.73 -1.02
N THR A 12 16.83 8.45 0.05
CA THR A 12 16.24 9.52 0.88
C THR A 12 17.25 10.18 1.80
N SER A 13 18.30 9.49 2.23
CA SER A 13 19.40 10.08 3.01
C SER A 13 20.34 10.94 2.15
N LEU A 14 20.32 10.78 0.82
CA LEU A 14 21.11 11.57 -0.13
C LEU A 14 20.44 12.90 -0.53
N SER A 15 19.14 13.04 -0.34
CA SER A 15 18.40 14.22 -0.78
C SER A 15 18.61 15.40 0.17
N SER A 16 19.43 16.37 -0.23
CA SER A 16 19.57 17.65 0.48
C SER A 16 18.31 18.53 0.43
N HIS A 17 17.40 18.26 -0.52
CA HIS A 17 16.17 19.03 -0.71
C HIS A 17 14.99 18.34 -0.01
N PHE A 18 14.36 19.05 0.92
CA PHE A 18 13.23 18.57 1.72
C PHE A 18 12.06 18.03 0.86
N TRP A 19 11.67 18.76 -0.19
CA TRP A 19 10.55 18.38 -1.07
C TRP A 19 10.81 17.08 -1.82
N ILE A 20 12.03 16.89 -2.34
CA ILE A 20 12.41 15.67 -3.05
C ILE A 20 12.40 14.48 -2.08
N GLY A 21 12.96 14.65 -0.88
CA GLY A 21 12.91 13.61 0.16
C GLY A 21 11.48 13.19 0.50
N MET A 22 10.57 14.16 0.68
CA MET A 22 9.16 13.90 0.99
C MET A 22 8.42 13.19 -0.15
N SER A 23 8.63 13.61 -1.41
CA SER A 23 8.01 12.96 -2.56
C SER A 23 8.49 11.51 -2.74
N VAL A 24 9.79 11.26 -2.56
CA VAL A 24 10.34 9.90 -2.61
C VAL A 24 9.77 9.06 -1.47
N LEU A 25 9.69 9.61 -0.25
CA LEU A 25 9.09 8.94 0.90
C LEU A 25 7.65 8.52 0.66
N LEU A 26 6.81 9.43 0.13
CA LEU A 26 5.42 9.16 -0.22
C LEU A 26 5.34 8.00 -1.23
N MET A 27 6.15 8.05 -2.28
CA MET A 27 6.17 7.03 -3.32
C MET A 27 6.59 5.66 -2.76
N ILE A 28 7.62 5.63 -1.90
CA ILE A 28 8.07 4.43 -1.18
C ILE A 28 6.92 3.83 -0.35
N HIS A 29 6.16 4.64 0.39
CA HIS A 29 5.06 4.15 1.24
C HIS A 29 3.89 3.60 0.43
N VAL A 30 3.51 4.26 -0.67
CA VAL A 30 2.45 3.77 -1.56
C VAL A 30 2.86 2.43 -2.17
N LEU A 31 4.08 2.34 -2.71
CA LEU A 31 4.60 1.10 -3.31
C LEU A 31 4.76 -0.02 -2.26
N ALA A 32 5.24 0.31 -1.05
CA ALA A 32 5.33 -0.62 0.06
C ALA A 32 3.95 -1.16 0.45
N GLY A 33 2.95 -0.27 0.58
CA GLY A 33 1.58 -0.65 0.95
C GLY A 33 0.94 -1.61 -0.05
N ILE A 34 0.98 -1.26 -1.34
CA ILE A 34 0.47 -2.12 -2.43
C ILE A 34 1.16 -3.48 -2.40
N SER A 35 2.49 -3.47 -2.29
CA SER A 35 3.28 -4.69 -2.32
C SER A 35 3.05 -5.57 -1.08
N ASN A 36 2.93 -4.96 0.11
CA ASN A 36 2.67 -5.68 1.35
C ASN A 36 1.28 -6.33 1.36
N ALA A 37 0.28 -5.65 0.81
CA ALA A 37 -1.06 -6.23 0.60
C ALA A 37 -0.98 -7.47 -0.32
N GLY A 38 -0.24 -7.36 -1.43
CA GLY A 38 -0.01 -8.49 -2.34
C GLY A 38 0.67 -9.67 -1.67
N VAL A 39 1.79 -9.44 -0.97
CA VAL A 39 2.50 -10.49 -0.20
C VAL A 39 1.58 -11.14 0.82
N THR A 40 0.76 -10.34 1.52
CA THR A 40 -0.19 -10.84 2.53
C THR A 40 -1.27 -11.72 1.92
N LEU A 41 -1.81 -11.37 0.75
CA LEU A 41 -2.81 -12.19 0.06
C LEU A 41 -2.19 -13.49 -0.47
N CYS A 42 -1.07 -13.40 -1.20
CA CYS A 42 -0.39 -14.56 -1.77
C CYS A 42 0.04 -15.57 -0.69
N THR A 43 0.70 -15.10 0.37
CA THR A 43 1.13 -15.98 1.47
C THR A 43 -0.07 -16.63 2.17
N GLY A 44 -1.21 -15.93 2.25
CA GLY A 44 -2.45 -16.50 2.77
C GLY A 44 -3.02 -17.60 1.89
N ASN A 45 -3.08 -17.36 0.58
CA ASN A 45 -3.58 -18.34 -0.38
C ASN A 45 -2.69 -19.59 -0.44
N ILE A 46 -1.35 -19.42 -0.42
CA ILE A 46 -0.40 -20.53 -0.34
C ILE A 46 -0.65 -21.36 0.93
N ALA A 47 -0.79 -20.71 2.09
CA ALA A 47 -1.05 -21.41 3.34
C ALA A 47 -2.37 -22.21 3.32
N LEU A 48 -3.40 -21.68 2.66
CA LEU A 48 -4.68 -22.37 2.50
C LEU A 48 -4.60 -23.53 1.50
N LYS A 49 -3.91 -23.35 0.36
CA LYS A 49 -3.73 -24.42 -0.64
C LYS A 49 -2.89 -25.58 -0.11
N LEU A 50 -1.92 -25.32 0.75
CA LEU A 50 -1.10 -26.35 1.38
C LEU A 50 -1.78 -27.00 2.59
N ALA A 51 -2.88 -26.44 3.09
CA ALA A 51 -3.56 -26.98 4.27
C ALA A 51 -4.34 -28.26 3.90
N PRO A 52 -4.13 -29.37 4.65
CA PRO A 52 -4.97 -30.56 4.52
C PRO A 52 -6.45 -30.23 4.79
N HIS A 53 -7.36 -31.01 4.18
CA HIS A 53 -8.80 -30.85 4.38
C HIS A 53 -9.16 -30.77 5.88
N GLY A 54 -9.86 -29.70 6.26
CA GLY A 54 -10.27 -29.43 7.64
C GLY A 54 -9.22 -28.78 8.55
N LYS A 55 -7.99 -28.50 8.07
CA LYS A 55 -6.89 -27.91 8.88
C LYS A 55 -6.48 -26.48 8.49
N ALA A 56 -7.27 -25.79 7.68
CA ALA A 56 -7.00 -24.43 7.19
C ALA A 56 -6.77 -23.42 8.33
N THR A 57 -7.55 -23.50 9.41
CA THR A 57 -7.45 -22.59 10.56
C THR A 57 -6.11 -22.70 11.28
N SER A 58 -5.60 -23.92 11.48
CA SER A 58 -4.29 -24.14 12.11
C SER A 58 -3.14 -23.60 11.27
N TYR A 59 -3.17 -23.78 9.95
CA TYR A 59 -2.15 -23.23 9.04
C TYR A 59 -2.15 -21.70 9.05
N LEU A 60 -3.33 -21.08 9.02
CA LEU A 60 -3.44 -19.62 9.10
C LEU A 60 -3.00 -19.09 10.48
N ALA A 61 -3.31 -19.81 11.56
CA ALA A 61 -2.87 -19.45 12.91
C ALA A 61 -1.34 -19.49 13.05
N VAL A 62 -0.68 -20.56 12.54
CA VAL A 62 0.78 -20.66 12.54
C VAL A 62 1.41 -19.52 11.73
N ARG A 63 0.86 -19.22 10.55
CA ARG A 63 1.32 -18.09 9.74
C ARG A 63 1.27 -16.77 10.52
N SER A 64 0.13 -16.46 11.16
CA SER A 64 -0.03 -15.23 11.93
C SER A 64 0.87 -15.20 13.16
N PHE A 65 1.07 -16.34 13.83
CA PHE A 65 1.97 -16.47 14.96
C PHE A 65 3.43 -16.18 14.58
N VAL A 66 3.92 -16.78 13.49
CA VAL A 66 5.27 -16.53 12.96
C VAL A 66 5.41 -15.05 12.56
N SER A 67 4.41 -14.48 11.88
CA SER A 67 4.42 -13.06 11.52
C SER A 67 4.48 -12.15 12.74
N GLY A 68 3.77 -12.50 13.82
CA GLY A 68 3.80 -11.76 15.08
C GLY A 68 5.18 -11.76 15.73
N ILE A 69 5.82 -12.94 15.82
CA ILE A 69 7.19 -13.06 16.34
C ILE A 69 8.15 -12.19 15.53
N MET A 70 8.09 -12.26 14.20
CA MET A 70 8.95 -11.47 13.33
C MET A 70 8.70 -9.96 13.51
N ALA A 71 7.43 -9.53 13.63
CA ALA A 71 7.09 -8.14 13.88
C ALA A 71 7.62 -7.62 15.24
N THR A 72 7.71 -8.48 16.25
CA THR A 72 8.28 -8.13 17.56
C THR A 72 9.81 -8.09 17.52
N LEU A 73 10.46 -9.03 16.84
CA LEU A 73 11.91 -9.15 16.82
C LEU A 73 12.58 -8.20 15.81
N ALA A 74 11.88 -7.83 14.73
CA ALA A 74 12.47 -7.01 13.67
C ALA A 74 12.96 -5.63 14.14
N PRO A 75 12.21 -4.83 14.93
CA PRO A 75 12.69 -3.51 15.35
C PRO A 75 13.94 -3.55 16.25
N PRO A 76 14.02 -4.39 17.31
CA PRO A 76 15.23 -4.51 18.12
C PRO A 76 16.44 -4.96 17.31
N LEU A 77 16.29 -5.99 16.47
CA LEU A 77 17.38 -6.47 15.61
C LEU A 77 17.81 -5.39 14.59
N GLY A 78 16.84 -4.67 14.03
CA GLY A 78 17.08 -3.58 13.11
C GLY A 78 17.86 -2.44 13.75
N GLY A 79 17.48 -2.03 14.96
CA GLY A 79 18.20 -1.02 15.73
C GLY A 79 19.62 -1.45 16.09
N MET A 80 19.80 -2.68 16.60
CA MET A 80 21.12 -3.20 16.97
C MET A 80 22.06 -3.28 15.76
N LEU A 81 21.59 -3.81 14.63
CA LEU A 81 22.38 -3.86 13.40
C LEU A 81 22.64 -2.44 12.87
N GLY A 82 21.64 -1.55 12.90
CA GLY A 82 21.80 -0.15 12.51
C GLY A 82 22.91 0.55 13.28
N ASN A 83 22.92 0.41 14.61
CA ASN A 83 23.96 0.96 15.48
C ASN A 83 25.33 0.34 15.21
N TRP A 84 25.38 -0.97 14.93
CA TRP A 84 26.65 -1.64 14.58
C TRP A 84 27.25 -1.10 13.26
N PHE A 85 26.41 -0.71 12.32
CA PHE A 85 26.80 -0.10 11.04
C PHE A 85 26.87 1.43 11.08
N GLU A 86 26.53 2.09 12.18
CA GLU A 86 26.54 3.55 12.29
C GLU A 86 27.95 4.13 12.11
N ASN A 87 28.96 3.45 12.67
CA ASN A 87 30.38 3.82 12.53
C ASN A 87 31.04 3.26 11.27
N LYS A 88 30.27 2.64 10.37
CA LYS A 88 30.77 2.07 9.11
C LYS A 88 30.16 2.86 7.97
N ARG A 89 31.00 3.51 7.17
CA ARG A 89 30.56 4.29 6.00
C ARG A 89 31.23 3.75 4.76
N LEU A 90 30.42 3.34 3.78
CA LEU A 90 30.89 2.96 2.46
C LEU A 90 30.54 4.09 1.49
N SER A 91 31.51 4.88 1.05
CA SER A 91 31.31 5.96 0.08
C SER A 91 31.88 5.59 -1.29
N ILE A 92 31.08 5.84 -2.33
CA ILE A 92 31.49 5.73 -3.73
C ILE A 92 31.54 7.14 -4.30
N ASN A 93 32.75 7.61 -4.61
CA ASN A 93 32.98 8.93 -5.21
C ASN A 93 33.16 8.78 -6.72
N LEU A 94 32.20 9.28 -7.50
CA LEU A 94 32.32 9.40 -8.95
C LEU A 94 32.63 10.85 -9.32
N ALA A 95 33.89 11.11 -9.64
CA ALA A 95 34.34 12.38 -10.18
C ALA A 95 34.62 12.22 -11.67
N TRP A 96 33.91 12.98 -12.51
CA TRP A 96 34.17 13.04 -13.94
C TRP A 96 34.77 14.41 -14.28
N SER A 97 36.02 14.43 -14.74
CA SER A 97 36.70 15.64 -15.21
C SER A 97 37.03 15.52 -16.70
N SER A 98 36.58 16.49 -17.49
CA SER A 98 36.93 16.64 -18.91
C SER A 98 37.88 17.82 -19.08
N MET A 99 39.00 17.64 -19.78
CA MET A 99 40.05 18.66 -19.96
C MET A 99 39.58 19.88 -20.79
N ASN A 100 38.48 19.77 -21.55
CA ASN A 100 38.00 20.80 -22.49
C ASN A 100 36.83 21.66 -21.98
N THR A 101 36.28 21.36 -20.81
CA THR A 101 35.18 22.12 -20.22
C THR A 101 35.47 22.29 -18.74
N HIS A 102 35.53 23.53 -18.25
CA HIS A 102 35.68 23.90 -16.83
C HIS A 102 34.51 23.44 -15.93
N THR A 103 33.65 22.53 -16.41
CA THR A 103 32.56 21.90 -15.67
C THR A 103 33.01 20.55 -15.11
N ALA A 104 33.54 20.58 -13.88
CA ALA A 104 33.71 19.36 -13.10
C ALA A 104 32.33 18.89 -12.63
N TRP A 105 31.82 17.80 -13.21
CA TRP A 105 30.64 17.14 -12.68
C TRP A 105 31.08 16.23 -11.54
N GLN A 106 30.87 16.71 -10.32
CA GLN A 106 31.01 15.89 -9.11
C GLN A 106 29.62 15.37 -8.76
N VAL A 107 29.41 14.07 -8.92
CA VAL A 107 28.23 13.43 -8.34
C VAL A 107 28.52 13.29 -6.85
N PRO A 108 27.66 13.83 -5.95
CA PRO A 108 27.84 13.68 -4.51
C PRO A 108 28.03 12.20 -4.17
N ALA A 109 29.00 11.92 -3.30
CA ALA A 109 29.35 10.58 -2.87
C ALA A 109 28.09 9.80 -2.46
N MET A 110 27.74 8.74 -3.19
CA MET A 110 26.73 7.81 -2.70
C MET A 110 27.37 7.09 -1.50
N ALA A 111 26.89 7.39 -0.30
CA ALA A 111 27.42 6.82 0.92
C ALA A 111 26.36 5.99 1.64
N LEU A 112 26.62 4.70 1.81
CA LEU A 112 25.82 3.83 2.66
C LEU A 112 26.33 3.96 4.10
N SER A 113 25.40 4.17 5.03
CA SER A 113 25.69 4.28 6.47
C SER A 113 24.55 3.72 7.32
N GLY A 114 24.86 3.17 8.51
CA GLY A 114 23.85 2.76 9.48
C GLY A 114 22.78 1.84 8.90
N LEU A 115 21.52 2.32 8.88
CA LEU A 115 20.37 1.56 8.39
C LEU A 115 20.39 1.28 6.87
N ASP A 116 21.17 2.02 6.08
CA ASP A 116 21.25 1.80 4.63
C ASP A 116 21.72 0.37 4.31
N PHE A 117 22.65 -0.17 5.12
CA PHE A 117 23.11 -1.55 5.00
C PHE A 117 22.01 -2.55 5.24
N LEU A 118 21.10 -2.30 6.20
CA LEU A 118 19.97 -3.18 6.47
C LEU A 118 19.00 -3.21 5.28
N PHE A 119 18.79 -2.09 4.59
CA PHE A 119 17.94 -2.07 3.40
C PHE A 119 18.56 -2.86 2.26
N VAL A 120 19.89 -2.82 2.10
CA VAL A 120 20.61 -3.68 1.14
C VAL A 120 20.48 -5.15 1.53
N PHE A 121 20.66 -5.51 2.81
CA PHE A 121 20.45 -6.90 3.25
C PHE A 121 19.00 -7.34 3.05
N ALA A 122 18.02 -6.52 3.39
CA ALA A 122 16.60 -6.79 3.17
C ALA A 122 16.29 -7.02 1.69
N PHE A 123 16.94 -6.26 0.79
CA PHE A 123 16.85 -6.49 -0.65
C PHE A 123 17.39 -7.88 -1.04
N VAL A 124 18.57 -8.27 -0.56
CA VAL A 124 19.17 -9.59 -0.84
C VAL A 124 18.32 -10.72 -0.27
N PHE A 125 17.89 -10.63 0.99
CA PHE A 125 16.99 -11.62 1.59
C PHE A 125 15.64 -11.68 0.88
N GLY A 126 15.15 -10.55 0.38
CA GLY A 126 13.94 -10.47 -0.44
C GLY A 126 14.09 -11.23 -1.75
N LEU A 127 15.21 -11.06 -2.47
CA LEU A 127 15.52 -11.82 -3.68
C LEU A 127 15.64 -13.32 -3.41
N TYR A 128 16.31 -13.70 -2.34
CA TYR A 128 16.40 -15.10 -1.92
C TYR A 128 15.02 -15.70 -1.61
N SER A 129 14.16 -14.94 -0.93
CA SER A 129 12.79 -15.36 -0.63
C SER A 129 11.98 -15.56 -1.91
N LEU A 130 12.12 -14.66 -2.89
CA LEU A 130 11.47 -14.79 -4.20
C LEU A 130 11.96 -16.03 -4.94
N HIS A 131 13.28 -16.27 -4.95
CA HIS A 131 13.85 -17.46 -5.55
C HIS A 131 13.31 -18.75 -4.91
N ARG A 132 13.18 -18.79 -3.59
CA ARG A 132 12.63 -19.94 -2.87
C ARG A 132 11.13 -20.14 -3.12
N LEU A 133 10.36 -19.06 -3.28
CA LEU A 133 8.93 -19.14 -3.60
C LEU A 133 8.67 -19.74 -4.97
N LEU A 134 9.55 -19.51 -5.95
CA LEU A 134 9.45 -20.12 -7.28
C LEU A 134 9.58 -21.65 -7.26
N ALA A 135 10.14 -22.23 -6.20
CA ALA A 135 10.26 -23.67 -6.03
C ALA A 135 9.01 -24.31 -5.39
N VAL A 136 8.00 -23.51 -5.00
CA VAL A 136 6.76 -24.01 -4.39
C VAL A 136 5.77 -24.35 -5.49
N GLU A 137 5.53 -25.65 -5.71
CA GLU A 137 4.47 -26.11 -6.59
C GLU A 137 3.13 -26.15 -5.86
N GLU A 138 2.11 -25.51 -6.43
CA GLU A 138 0.74 -25.52 -5.91
C GLU A 138 -0.07 -26.63 -6.61
N VAL A 139 -0.61 -27.57 -5.84
CA VAL A 139 -1.45 -28.65 -6.38
C VAL A 139 -2.73 -28.05 -6.97
N GLY A 140 -2.99 -28.30 -8.26
CA GLY A 140 -4.16 -27.79 -8.98
C GLY A 140 -4.03 -26.36 -9.49
N GLU A 141 -2.85 -25.95 -9.96
CA GLU A 141 -2.62 -24.65 -10.62
C GLU A 141 -3.64 -24.44 -11.76
N ALA A 142 -4.52 -23.45 -11.59
CA ALA A 142 -5.54 -23.12 -12.57
C ALA A 142 -4.92 -22.41 -13.79
N GLU A 143 -5.53 -22.56 -14.96
CA GLU A 143 -5.06 -21.93 -16.18
C GLU A 143 -5.00 -20.40 -16.02
N LYS A 144 -3.89 -19.78 -16.45
CA LYS A 144 -3.57 -18.35 -16.26
C LYS A 144 -4.70 -17.41 -16.68
N GLY A 145 -5.45 -17.75 -17.74
CA GLY A 145 -6.58 -16.96 -18.24
C GLY A 145 -7.75 -16.87 -17.26
N VAL A 146 -8.06 -17.97 -16.57
CA VAL A 146 -9.15 -18.02 -15.56
C VAL A 146 -8.76 -17.21 -14.32
N VAL A 147 -7.49 -17.30 -13.90
CA VAL A 147 -6.98 -16.55 -12.74
C VAL A 147 -7.05 -15.04 -12.98
N LEU A 148 -6.70 -14.56 -14.19
CA LEU A 148 -6.75 -13.13 -14.53
C LEU A 148 -8.19 -12.59 -14.60
N ALA A 149 -9.12 -13.37 -15.13
CA ALA A 149 -10.53 -12.98 -15.20
C ALA A 149 -11.15 -12.81 -13.80
N GLU A 150 -10.90 -13.78 -12.91
CA GLU A 150 -11.39 -13.75 -11.52
C GLU A 150 -10.76 -12.60 -10.74
N PHE A 151 -9.45 -12.41 -10.87
CA PHE A 151 -8.73 -11.31 -10.24
C PHE A 151 -9.28 -9.94 -10.64
N ASN A 152 -9.54 -9.73 -11.94
CA ASN A 152 -10.12 -8.47 -12.43
C ASN A 152 -11.57 -8.28 -11.93
N GLY A 153 -12.34 -9.36 -11.80
CA GLY A 153 -13.67 -9.36 -11.20
C GLY A 153 -13.66 -8.89 -9.74
N GLU A 154 -12.75 -9.44 -8.93
CA GLU A 154 -12.58 -9.07 -7.53
C GLU A 154 -12.04 -7.65 -7.34
N ILE A 155 -11.09 -7.19 -8.17
CA ILE A 155 -10.66 -5.77 -8.15
C ILE A 155 -11.84 -4.85 -8.43
N ARG A 156 -12.62 -5.14 -9.48
CA ARG A 156 -13.76 -4.31 -9.86
C ARG A 156 -14.80 -4.24 -8.74
N LYS A 157 -15.01 -5.35 -8.03
CA LYS A 157 -15.91 -5.42 -6.87
C LYS A 157 -15.37 -4.61 -5.70
N ALA A 158 -14.10 -4.78 -5.32
CA ALA A 158 -13.48 -4.02 -4.24
C ALA A 158 -13.49 -2.51 -4.50
N VAL A 159 -13.23 -2.06 -5.73
CA VAL A 159 -13.31 -0.64 -6.11
C VAL A 159 -14.73 -0.10 -5.97
N ARG A 160 -15.73 -0.88 -6.37
CA ARG A 160 -17.15 -0.50 -6.23
C ARG A 160 -17.57 -0.41 -4.76
N ASP A 161 -17.07 -1.31 -3.91
CA ASP A 161 -17.38 -1.34 -2.49
C ASP A 161 -16.67 -0.21 -1.71
N ILE A 162 -15.43 0.15 -2.09
CA ILE A 162 -14.73 1.35 -1.56
C ILE A 162 -15.43 2.64 -2.00
N SER A 163 -16.03 2.63 -3.19
CA SER A 163 -16.82 3.75 -3.73
C SER A 163 -18.22 3.90 -3.07
N SER A 164 -18.57 3.07 -2.08
CA SER A 164 -19.86 3.13 -1.37
C SER A 164 -19.83 3.99 -0.09
N VAL A 165 -18.88 4.92 0.04
CA VAL A 165 -19.03 5.97 1.04
C VAL A 165 -20.19 6.86 0.60
N ALA A 166 -21.33 6.61 1.23
CA ALA A 166 -22.54 7.43 1.28
C ALA A 166 -22.29 8.93 1.59
N GLY A 167 -21.05 9.34 1.90
CA GLY A 167 -20.63 10.70 2.20
C GLY A 167 -20.60 11.68 1.01
N LEU A 168 -20.32 11.24 -0.22
CA LEU A 168 -20.40 12.17 -1.37
C LEU A 168 -21.84 12.41 -1.85
N ARG A 169 -22.71 11.41 -1.68
CA ARG A 169 -24.12 11.52 -2.08
C ARG A 169 -24.89 12.44 -1.13
N GLY A 170 -24.54 12.47 0.16
CA GLY A 170 -25.14 13.38 1.14
C GLY A 170 -24.76 14.87 0.94
N LEU A 171 -23.58 15.15 0.39
CA LEU A 171 -23.13 16.50 0.08
C LEU A 171 -23.62 17.02 -1.28
N LEU A 172 -24.02 16.12 -2.19
CA LEU A 172 -24.54 16.46 -3.52
C LEU A 172 -26.08 16.47 -3.60
N VAL A 173 -26.79 16.06 -2.54
CA VAL A 173 -28.22 16.38 -2.41
C VAL A 173 -28.32 17.83 -1.95
N LEU A 174 -28.23 18.72 -2.94
CA LEU A 174 -28.50 20.15 -2.85
C LEU A 174 -29.72 20.43 -1.94
N PRO A 175 -29.61 21.31 -0.93
CA PRO A 175 -30.66 21.62 0.06
C PRO A 175 -31.89 22.37 -0.53
N TYR A 176 -32.03 22.40 -1.85
CA TYR A 176 -33.12 23.07 -2.56
C TYR A 176 -34.50 22.42 -2.30
N SER A 177 -34.53 21.10 -2.07
CA SER A 177 -35.77 20.38 -1.76
C SER A 177 -36.34 20.71 -0.38
N GLN A 178 -35.49 21.10 0.58
CA GLN A 178 -35.94 21.54 1.91
C GLN A 178 -36.46 22.98 1.87
N LEU A 179 -35.82 23.86 1.07
CA LEU A 179 -36.28 25.24 0.90
C LEU A 179 -37.65 25.32 0.20
N LEU A 180 -37.90 24.47 -0.80
CA LEU A 180 -39.18 24.40 -1.50
C LEU A 180 -40.34 23.92 -0.61
N ARG A 181 -40.07 23.04 0.37
CA ARG A 181 -41.10 22.59 1.32
C ARG A 181 -41.56 23.73 2.24
N LEU A 182 -40.65 24.57 2.71
CA LEU A 182 -40.98 25.73 3.55
C LEU A 182 -41.77 26.81 2.78
N ILE A 183 -41.52 26.97 1.47
CA ILE A 183 -42.26 27.89 0.60
C ILE A 183 -43.66 27.32 0.27
N GLY A 184 -43.78 25.99 0.11
CA GLY A 184 -45.05 25.31 -0.16
C GLY A 184 -46.04 25.38 1.00
N GLU A 185 -45.57 25.22 2.25
CA GLU A 185 -46.46 25.24 3.42
C GLU A 185 -47.06 26.62 3.70
N ARG A 186 -46.33 27.71 3.43
CA ARG A 186 -46.90 29.08 3.52
C ARG A 186 -48.02 29.33 2.52
N ARG A 187 -48.10 28.55 1.44
CA ARG A 187 -49.14 28.69 0.40
C ARG A 187 -50.43 27.95 0.76
N SER A 188 -50.34 26.83 1.49
CA SER A 188 -51.50 26.04 1.90
C SER A 188 -52.30 26.66 3.04
N TYR A 189 -51.70 27.53 3.88
CA TYR A 189 -52.45 28.21 4.95
C TYR A 189 -53.37 29.34 4.46
N ARG A 190 -53.31 29.72 3.17
CA ARG A 190 -54.07 30.87 2.61
C ARG A 190 -55.27 30.49 1.75
N ARG A 191 -55.78 29.26 1.81
CA ARG A 191 -57.05 28.89 1.12
C ARG A 191 -58.13 28.51 2.15
N PRO A 192 -59.20 29.32 2.30
CA PRO A 192 -60.32 28.93 3.14
C PRO A 192 -61.11 27.79 2.48
N ALA A 193 -61.50 26.81 3.30
CA ALA A 193 -62.21 25.61 2.89
C ALA A 193 -63.63 25.95 2.40
N LYS A 194 -63.97 25.50 1.18
CA LYS A 194 -65.36 25.45 0.72
C LYS A 194 -65.94 24.10 1.14
N VAL A 195 -66.88 24.15 2.09
CA VAL A 195 -67.72 23.04 2.53
C VAL A 195 -68.59 22.61 1.35
N ALA A 196 -68.61 21.31 1.05
CA ALA A 196 -69.57 20.73 0.10
C ALA A 196 -70.28 19.56 0.78
N ASP A 197 -71.58 19.76 0.92
CA ASP A 197 -72.61 18.94 1.50
C ASP A 197 -72.80 17.58 0.82
N THR A 198 -72.84 16.54 1.66
CA THR A 198 -73.95 15.61 1.93
C THR A 198 -74.92 15.14 0.82
N LYS A 199 -75.21 13.83 0.91
CA LYS A 199 -76.41 13.03 0.53
C LYS A 199 -76.25 12.19 -0.75
N LEU A 200 -76.03 10.88 -0.57
CA LEU A 200 -77.00 9.76 -0.41
C LEU A 200 -77.44 9.22 -1.79
#